data_AF-A0A261UJB8-F1
#
_entry.id   AF-A0A261UJB8-F1
#
_cell.length_a   1.000
_cell.length_b   1.000
_cell.length_c   1.000
_cell.angle_alpha   90.00
_cell.angle_beta   90.00
_cell.angle_gamma   90.00
#
_symmetry.space_group_name_H-M   'P 1'
#
loop_
_entity.id
_entity.type
_entity.pdbx_description
1 polymer ?
#
loop_
_entity_poly.entity_id
_entity_poly.type
_entity_poly.pdbx_seq_one_letter_code
_entity_poly.pdbx_strand_id
1 'polypeptide(L)'
;MKLFQKILFLLAAWSLCAAAAARSPVVVDTFPPAKGAKTPQYTVDADARRLDSKQLGMALAAVAKDKKRGPATPVAVLVDPALSLNDIDALARAVRLSGMKNARYFVYQHERAMVVEFVPGNPDNAFPRSRLDSEVMAAPK
;
A
#
# COMPACT_ATOMS: atom_id res chain seq x y z
N MET A 1 -13.45 18.51 43.85
CA MET A 1 -13.73 18.83 42.42
C MET A 1 -12.60 18.52 41.42
N LYS A 2 -11.44 17.97 41.81
CA LYS A 2 -10.32 17.70 40.87
C LYS A 2 -10.24 16.26 40.30
N LEU A 3 -11.00 15.32 40.85
CA LEU A 3 -10.92 13.89 40.47
C LEU A 3 -11.76 13.59 39.21
N PHE A 4 -12.98 14.14 39.13
CA PHE A 4 -13.88 13.98 37.99
C PHE A 4 -13.31 14.55 36.69
N GLN A 5 -12.57 15.65 36.78
CA GLN A 5 -11.94 16.29 35.62
C GLN A 5 -10.80 15.41 35.04
N LYS A 6 -10.00 14.75 35.88
CA LYS A 6 -8.95 13.83 35.44
C LYS A 6 -9.50 12.59 34.73
N ILE A 7 -10.61 12.03 35.21
CA ILE A 7 -11.27 10.87 34.60
C ILE A 7 -11.86 11.24 33.24
N LEU A 8 -12.44 12.43 33.11
CA LEU A 8 -12.98 12.93 31.86
C LEU A 8 -11.89 13.13 30.79
N PHE A 9 -10.73 13.65 31.18
CA PHE A 9 -9.57 13.80 30.28
C PHE A 9 -9.00 12.46 29.81
N LEU A 10 -8.97 11.45 30.68
CA LEU A 10 -8.54 10.09 30.33
C LEU A 10 -9.48 9.42 29.32
N LEU A 11 -10.79 9.58 29.49
CA LEU A 11 -11.80 9.06 28.55
C LEU A 11 -11.75 9.78 27.19
N ALA A 12 -11.56 11.10 27.20
CA ALA A 12 -11.41 11.88 25.97
C ALA A 12 -10.13 11.49 25.20
N ALA A 13 -9.01 11.29 25.90
CA ALA A 13 -7.75 10.86 25.29
C ALA A 13 -7.86 9.45 24.66
N TRP A 14 -8.56 8.52 25.31
CA TRP A 14 -8.81 7.18 24.75
C TRP A 14 -9.74 7.22 23.53
N SER A 15 -10.79 8.04 23.57
CA SER A 15 -11.68 8.26 22.43
C SER A 15 -10.95 8.86 21.22
N LEU A 16 -10.08 9.85 21.45
CA LEU A 16 -9.24 10.44 20.39
C LEU A 16 -8.26 9.43 19.78
N CYS A 17 -7.61 8.58 20.59
CA CYS A 17 -6.72 7.52 20.08
C CYS A 17 -7.48 6.49 19.22
N ALA A 18 -8.68 6.09 19.62
CA ALA A 18 -9.50 5.14 18.85
C ALA A 18 -10.01 5.74 17.53
N ALA A 19 -10.35 7.04 17.51
CA ALA A 19 -10.75 7.75 16.30
C ALA A 19 -9.58 8.00 15.34
N ALA A 20 -8.37 8.21 15.86
CA ALA A 20 -7.16 8.37 15.06
C ALA A 20 -6.72 7.05 14.39
N ALA A 21 -6.81 5.92 15.10
CA ALA A 21 -6.51 4.58 14.55
C ALA A 21 -7.51 4.12 13.48
N ALA A 22 -8.72 4.69 13.45
CA ALA A 22 -9.72 4.43 12.41
C ALA A 22 -9.42 5.15 11.08
N ARG A 23 -8.55 6.17 11.10
CA ARG A 23 -8.19 6.99 9.93
C ARG A 23 -6.71 6.90 9.53
N SER A 24 -5.91 6.10 10.24
CA SER A 24 -4.51 5.90 9.86
C SER A 24 -4.44 5.14 8.53
N PRO A 25 -3.47 5.49 7.66
CA PRO A 25 -3.25 4.72 6.45
C PRO A 25 -2.87 3.29 6.82
N VAL A 26 -3.34 2.33 6.02
CA VAL A 26 -2.86 0.96 6.09
C VAL A 26 -1.47 0.93 5.48
N VAL A 27 -0.47 0.50 6.24
CA VAL A 27 0.91 0.42 5.73
C VAL A 27 1.18 -1.01 5.26
N VAL A 28 1.75 -1.18 4.08
CA VAL A 28 2.17 -2.48 3.56
C VAL A 28 3.67 -2.41 3.35
N ASP A 29 4.47 -3.09 4.18
CA ASP A 29 5.89 -3.25 3.89
C ASP A 29 6.10 -4.49 3.02
N THR A 30 6.98 -4.33 2.05
CA THR A 30 7.36 -5.40 1.13
C THR A 30 8.77 -5.84 1.41
N PHE A 31 9.04 -7.11 1.14
CA PHE A 31 10.33 -7.70 1.42
C PHE A 31 10.72 -8.64 0.29
N PRO A 32 12.00 -8.62 -0.11
CA PRO A 32 12.48 -9.47 -1.17
C PRO A 32 12.28 -10.94 -0.79
N PRO A 33 12.19 -11.84 -1.79
CA PRO A 33 12.07 -13.26 -1.53
C PRO A 33 13.20 -13.73 -0.59
N ALA A 34 12.83 -14.44 0.48
CA ALA A 34 13.81 -15.11 1.32
C ALA A 34 14.66 -16.08 0.47
N LYS A 35 15.89 -16.40 0.91
CA LYS A 35 16.75 -17.35 0.18
C LYS A 35 16.00 -18.64 -0.17
N GLY A 36 15.86 -18.92 -1.47
CA GLY A 36 15.17 -20.10 -2.00
C GLY A 36 13.67 -19.92 -2.27
N ALA A 37 13.08 -18.79 -1.88
CA ALA A 37 11.69 -18.44 -2.22
C ALA A 37 11.63 -17.74 -3.58
N LYS A 38 10.52 -17.95 -4.31
CA LYS A 38 10.27 -17.32 -5.62
C LYS A 38 9.41 -16.06 -5.53
N THR A 39 8.82 -15.81 -4.36
CA THR A 39 7.83 -14.74 -4.19
C THR A 39 8.25 -13.84 -3.02
N PRO A 40 7.99 -12.54 -3.14
CA PRO A 40 8.18 -11.61 -2.03
C PRO A 40 7.22 -11.91 -0.88
N GLN A 41 7.54 -11.32 0.27
CA GLN A 41 6.70 -11.37 1.47
C GLN A 41 6.27 -9.97 1.87
N TYR A 42 5.22 -9.91 2.67
CA TYR A 42 4.58 -8.65 3.04
C TYR A 42 4.25 -8.61 4.52
N THR A 43 4.17 -7.41 5.08
CA THR A 43 3.51 -7.16 6.36
C THR A 43 2.43 -6.11 6.15
N VAL A 44 1.46 -6.06 7.06
CA VAL A 44 0.36 -5.08 7.01
C VAL A 44 0.25 -4.41 8.36
N ASP A 45 0.18 -3.08 8.37
CA ASP A 45 0.27 -2.24 9.57
C ASP A 45 1.51 -2.60 10.41
N ALA A 46 1.41 -2.49 11.74
CA ALA A 46 2.49 -2.85 12.66
C ALA A 46 2.62 -4.37 12.89
N ASP A 47 1.96 -5.21 12.08
CA ASP A 47 2.05 -6.67 12.22
C ASP A 47 3.42 -7.15 11.70
N ALA A 48 4.17 -7.85 12.55
CA ALA A 48 5.44 -8.47 12.16
C ALA A 48 5.28 -9.76 11.35
N ARG A 49 4.03 -10.26 11.19
CA ARG A 49 3.75 -11.49 10.47
C ARG A 49 4.04 -11.35 8.98
N ARG A 50 4.95 -12.19 8.48
CA ARG A 50 5.22 -12.36 7.04
C ARG A 50 4.04 -13.04 6.35
N LEU A 51 3.46 -12.33 5.37
CA LEU A 51 2.36 -12.77 4.54
C LEU A 51 2.84 -13.11 3.13
N ASP A 52 2.26 -14.13 2.53
CA ASP A 52 2.32 -14.34 1.08
C ASP A 52 1.34 -13.41 0.33
N SER A 53 1.38 -13.38 -1.01
CA SER A 53 0.52 -12.49 -1.82
C SER A 53 -0.98 -12.76 -1.63
N LYS A 54 -1.37 -14.02 -1.37
CA LYS A 54 -2.78 -14.38 -1.15
C LYS A 54 -3.25 -13.86 0.22
N GLN A 55 -2.42 -14.05 1.24
CA GLN A 55 -2.67 -13.57 2.60
C GLN A 55 -2.72 -12.05 2.66
N LEU A 56 -1.85 -11.35 1.90
CA LEU A 56 -1.92 -9.90 1.73
C LEU A 56 -3.27 -9.47 1.15
N GLY A 57 -3.69 -10.08 0.04
CA GLY A 57 -4.98 -9.77 -0.58
C GLY A 57 -6.16 -9.98 0.36
N MET A 58 -6.13 -11.04 1.17
CA MET A 58 -7.14 -11.31 2.20
C MET A 58 -7.13 -10.27 3.33
N ALA A 59 -5.95 -9.87 3.81
CA ALA A 59 -5.81 -8.86 4.85
C ALA A 59 -6.37 -7.51 4.39
N LEU A 60 -6.02 -7.08 3.18
CA LEU A 60 -6.56 -5.85 2.59
C LEU A 60 -8.05 -5.93 2.30
N ALA A 61 -8.55 -7.09 1.85
CA ALA A 61 -9.99 -7.29 1.65
C ALA A 61 -10.76 -7.28 2.98
N ALA A 62 -10.15 -7.72 4.08
CA ALA A 62 -10.73 -7.59 5.42
C ALA A 62 -10.84 -6.11 5.82
N VAL A 63 -9.80 -5.31 5.56
CA VAL A 63 -9.84 -3.85 5.75
C VAL A 63 -10.92 -3.19 4.91
N ALA A 64 -11.06 -3.59 3.64
CA ALA A 64 -12.08 -3.03 2.74
C ALA A 64 -13.51 -3.30 3.24
N LYS A 65 -13.72 -4.38 4.01
CA LYS A 65 -15.02 -4.81 4.55
C LYS A 65 -15.26 -4.36 5.99
N ASP A 66 -14.25 -3.81 6.66
CA ASP A 66 -14.37 -3.29 8.03
C ASP A 66 -15.29 -2.07 8.04
N LYS A 67 -16.20 -1.99 9.03
CA LYS A 67 -17.20 -0.91 9.16
C LYS A 67 -16.60 0.43 9.59
N LYS A 68 -15.46 0.43 10.30
CA LYS A 68 -14.72 1.62 10.74
C LYS A 68 -13.74 2.08 9.67
N ARG A 69 -13.13 1.14 8.98
CA ARG A 69 -12.34 1.38 7.76
C ARG A 69 -13.25 1.25 6.54
N GLY A 70 -12.71 0.92 5.38
CA GLY A 70 -13.48 0.69 4.17
C GLY A 70 -12.60 0.72 2.93
N PRO A 71 -13.18 0.57 1.73
CA PRO A 71 -12.41 0.52 0.48
C PRO A 71 -11.69 1.84 0.17
N ALA A 72 -12.13 2.96 0.77
CA ALA A 72 -11.52 4.27 0.63
C ALA A 72 -10.40 4.54 1.65
N THR A 73 -10.14 3.61 2.60
CA THR A 73 -9.03 3.77 3.54
C THR A 73 -7.71 3.88 2.76
N PRO A 74 -6.87 4.90 3.01
CA PRO A 74 -5.59 5.03 2.33
C PRO A 74 -4.69 3.84 2.59
N VAL A 75 -4.01 3.34 1.56
CA VAL A 75 -3.00 2.29 1.65
C VAL A 75 -1.68 2.88 1.19
N ALA A 76 -0.67 2.84 2.05
CA ALA A 76 0.71 3.19 1.73
C ALA A 76 1.50 1.90 1.54
N VAL A 77 1.96 1.65 0.31
CA VAL A 77 2.76 0.47 -0.02
C VAL A 77 4.22 0.88 -0.07
N LEU A 78 5.02 0.34 0.86
CA LEU A 78 6.45 0.59 0.98
C LEU A 78 7.21 -0.51 0.25
N VAL A 79 7.75 -0.16 -0.91
CA VAL A 79 8.39 -1.04 -1.87
C VAL A 79 9.90 -1.10 -1.61
N ASP A 80 10.39 -2.31 -1.34
CA ASP A 80 11.81 -2.59 -1.22
C ASP A 80 12.48 -2.46 -2.61
N PRO A 81 13.58 -1.71 -2.74
CA PRO A 81 14.26 -1.48 -4.01
C PRO A 81 14.88 -2.75 -4.63
N ALA A 82 15.00 -3.84 -3.87
CA ALA A 82 15.48 -5.13 -4.37
C ALA A 82 14.39 -5.94 -5.09
N LEU A 83 13.13 -5.49 -5.09
CA LEU A 83 12.04 -6.15 -5.81
C LEU A 83 12.17 -5.96 -7.33
N SER A 84 11.84 -7.00 -8.07
CA SER A 84 11.77 -6.91 -9.53
C SER A 84 10.49 -6.17 -9.97
N LEU A 85 10.48 -5.66 -11.20
CA LEU A 85 9.28 -5.05 -11.79
C LEU A 85 8.09 -6.04 -11.81
N ASN A 86 8.35 -7.33 -12.06
CA ASN A 86 7.32 -8.37 -12.03
C ASN A 86 6.70 -8.53 -10.63
N ASP A 87 7.51 -8.42 -9.57
CA ASP A 87 7.03 -8.50 -8.19
C ASP A 87 6.15 -7.29 -7.84
N ILE A 88 6.55 -6.10 -8.31
CA ILE A 88 5.80 -4.86 -8.14
C ILE A 88 4.44 -4.93 -8.86
N ASP A 89 4.41 -5.45 -10.09
CA ASP A 89 3.17 -5.63 -10.85
C ASP A 89 2.23 -6.65 -10.20
N ALA A 90 2.79 -7.76 -9.70
CA ALA A 90 2.03 -8.77 -8.98
C ALA A 90 1.43 -8.22 -7.67
N LEU A 91 2.22 -7.42 -6.94
CA LEU A 91 1.77 -6.71 -5.75
C LEU A 91 0.65 -5.71 -6.07
N ALA A 92 0.84 -4.86 -7.08
CA ALA A 92 -0.17 -3.87 -7.49
C ALA A 92 -1.49 -4.55 -7.88
N ARG A 93 -1.41 -5.70 -8.56
CA ARG A 93 -2.57 -6.53 -8.89
C ARG A 93 -3.25 -7.08 -7.64
N ALA A 94 -2.51 -7.59 -6.66
CA ALA A 94 -3.07 -8.10 -5.41
C ALA A 94 -3.80 -6.99 -4.61
N VAL A 95 -3.20 -5.80 -4.53
CA VAL A 95 -3.82 -4.62 -3.88
C VAL A 95 -5.10 -4.22 -4.63
N ARG A 96 -5.07 -4.14 -5.96
CA ARG A 96 -6.27 -3.82 -6.76
C ARG A 96 -7.40 -4.84 -6.56
N LEU A 97 -7.08 -6.13 -6.57
CA LEU A 97 -8.05 -7.22 -6.40
C LEU A 97 -8.63 -7.29 -4.97
N SER A 98 -7.97 -6.69 -3.98
CA SER A 98 -8.49 -6.63 -2.61
C SER A 98 -9.69 -5.68 -2.44
N GLY A 99 -9.98 -4.83 -3.44
CA GLY A 99 -11.08 -3.86 -3.41
C GLY A 99 -10.72 -2.50 -2.82
N MET A 100 -9.44 -2.30 -2.46
CA MET A 100 -8.92 -1.00 -2.03
C MET A 100 -8.84 -0.02 -3.21
N LYS A 101 -9.28 1.21 -2.99
CA LYS A 101 -9.37 2.25 -4.04
C LYS A 101 -8.25 3.29 -3.97
N ASN A 102 -7.68 3.49 -2.78
CA ASN A 102 -6.74 4.58 -2.50
C ASN A 102 -5.37 4.00 -2.11
N ALA A 103 -4.66 3.40 -3.07
CA ALA A 103 -3.31 2.88 -2.86
C ALA A 103 -2.26 3.82 -3.45
N ARG A 104 -1.22 4.14 -2.67
CA ARG A 104 -0.04 4.91 -3.10
C ARG A 104 1.19 4.07 -2.86
N TYR A 105 2.11 4.07 -3.81
CA TYR A 105 3.31 3.23 -3.77
C TYR A 105 4.53 4.11 -3.60
N PHE A 106 5.41 3.70 -2.71
CA PHE A 106 6.60 4.44 -2.36
C PHE A 106 7.79 3.50 -2.39
N VAL A 107 8.84 3.83 -3.14
CA VAL A 107 10.12 3.14 -2.98
C VAL A 107 10.81 3.68 -1.74
N TYR A 108 11.18 2.79 -0.83
CA TYR A 108 11.83 3.15 0.44
C TYR A 108 13.16 2.43 0.58
N GLN A 109 14.24 3.19 0.76
CA GLN A 109 15.53 2.66 1.18
C GLN A 109 15.63 2.78 2.70
N HIS A 110 15.68 1.65 3.41
CA HIS A 110 15.79 1.60 4.89
C HIS A 110 16.81 2.58 5.50
N GLU A 111 17.87 2.92 4.76
CA GLU A 111 18.95 3.82 5.22
C GLU A 111 18.94 5.23 4.59
N ARG A 112 18.13 5.48 3.56
CA ARG A 112 18.09 6.77 2.86
C ARG A 112 16.69 7.35 2.97
N ALA A 113 16.60 8.56 3.55
CA ALA A 113 15.37 9.33 3.77
C ALA A 113 14.58 9.71 2.49
N MET A 114 14.93 9.13 1.35
CA MET A 114 14.30 9.38 0.07
C MET A 114 13.15 8.38 -0.13
N VAL A 115 11.94 8.90 0.04
CA VAL A 115 10.69 8.20 -0.27
C VAL A 115 10.22 8.75 -1.61
N VAL A 116 10.31 7.96 -2.67
CA VAL A 116 9.81 8.37 -4.01
C VAL A 116 8.47 7.70 -4.24
N GLU A 117 7.42 8.50 -4.38
CA GLU A 117 6.13 8.01 -4.82
C GLU A 117 6.17 7.65 -6.30
N PHE A 118 5.57 6.51 -6.64
CA PHE A 118 5.39 6.11 -8.02
C PHE A 118 4.01 5.48 -8.21
N VAL A 119 3.58 5.44 -9.47
CA VAL A 119 2.38 4.71 -9.89
C VAL A 119 2.87 3.47 -10.63
N PRO A 120 2.62 2.25 -10.11
CA PRO A 120 2.94 1.03 -10.84
C PRO A 120 2.32 1.10 -12.23
N GLY A 121 3.11 0.81 -13.26
CA GLY A 121 2.62 0.82 -14.63
C GLY A 121 1.40 -0.09 -14.73
N ASN A 122 0.32 0.38 -15.34
CA ASN A 122 -0.73 -0.52 -15.78
C ASN A 122 -0.18 -1.20 -17.05
N PRO A 123 0.22 -2.48 -17.04
CA PRO A 123 0.85 -3.11 -18.20
C PRO A 123 -0.07 -3.06 -19.44
N ASP A 124 -1.39 -2.98 -19.24
CA ASP A 124 -2.38 -2.86 -20.30
C ASP A 124 -2.45 -1.46 -20.93
N ASN A 125 -1.97 -0.41 -20.24
CA ASN A 125 -2.05 1.00 -20.67
C ASN A 125 -0.70 1.73 -20.71
N ALA A 126 0.42 1.05 -20.44
CA ALA A 126 1.70 1.73 -20.22
C ALA A 126 2.19 2.51 -21.45
N PHE A 127 1.94 2.00 -22.65
CA PHE A 127 2.02 2.76 -23.91
C PHE A 127 1.09 2.08 -24.92
N PRO A 128 -0.07 2.64 -25.29
CA PRO A 128 -0.81 2.11 -26.42
C PRO A 128 0.10 2.26 -27.64
N ARG A 129 0.57 1.13 -28.20
CA ARG A 129 1.43 1.08 -29.40
C ARG A 129 0.90 1.99 -30.53
N SER A 130 -0.42 2.18 -30.58
CA SER A 130 -1.09 3.08 -31.51
C SER A 130 -0.68 4.56 -31.43
N ARG A 131 -0.19 5.07 -30.29
CA ARG A 131 0.34 6.44 -30.20
C ARG A 131 1.77 6.56 -30.72
N LEU A 132 2.60 5.55 -30.52
CA LEU A 132 3.98 5.51 -31.03
C LEU A 132 3.98 5.47 -32.57
N ASP A 133 3.07 4.69 -33.17
CA ASP A 133 2.94 4.62 -34.62
C ASP A 133 2.42 5.95 -35.24
N SER A 134 1.63 6.74 -34.49
CA SER A 134 1.12 8.04 -34.98
C SER A 134 2.13 9.18 -34.90
N GLU A 135 3.02 9.19 -33.89
CA GLU A 135 4.02 10.26 -33.73
C GLU A 135 5.23 10.05 -34.64
N VAL A 136 5.65 8.80 -34.88
CA VAL A 136 6.79 8.49 -35.77
C VAL A 136 6.42 8.66 -37.26
N MET A 137 5.14 8.52 -37.62
CA MET A 137 4.64 8.77 -38.98
C MET A 137 4.28 10.24 -39.26
N ALA A 138 4.26 11.09 -38.22
CA ALA A 138 3.97 12.53 -38.35
C ALA A 138 5.22 13.41 -38.48
N ALA A 139 6.43 12.82 -38.51
CA ALA A 139 7.64 13.55 -38.84
C ALA A 139 7.64 13.91 -40.34
N PRO A 140 7.63 15.20 -40.71
CA PRO A 140 7.76 15.58 -42.12
C PRO A 140 9.16 15.20 -42.62
N LYS A 141 9.25 14.72 -43.86
CA LYS A 141 10.52 14.49 -44.57
C LYS A 141 11.30 15.78 -44.76
#